data_AF-M7THF7-F1
#
_entry.id   AF-M7THF7-F1
#
_cell.length_a   1.000
_cell.length_b   1.000
_cell.length_c   1.000
_cell.angle_alpha   90.00
_cell.angle_beta   90.00
_cell.angle_gamma   90.00
#
_symmetry.space_group_name_H-M   'P 1'
#
loop_
_entity.id
_entity.type
_entity.pdbx_description
1 polymer ?
#
loop_
_entity_poly.entity_id
_entity_poly.type
_entity_poly.pdbx_seq_one_letter_code
_entity_poly.pdbx_strand_id
1 'polypeptide(L)'
;MFGDVEPDSISLSPRNLLIWQEAAPRIANGNLAAIFIECSYDDSQPVDRLFGHLTPRFLVEELKVLAVEVEAVRQASLIKPEASKKRKRDRDDDGKAIRIPTRPSLDDAPVSPKTTRPPRPGSASGISNYSFDTPRESPHAADLLAVKDLDRATTSTLTEYQGFNALKNLKVVVIHVKEKLDGGAPVGEKILEELLDHEEEAQLGCEFSISSSGQSFML
;
A
#
# COMPACT_ATOMS: atom_id res chain seq x y z
N MET A 1 -7.82 -3.81 -8.63
CA MET A 1 -7.98 -5.25 -8.83
C MET A 1 -6.67 -5.90 -8.41
N PHE A 2 -6.76 -6.92 -7.56
CA PHE A 2 -5.64 -7.70 -7.04
C PHE A 2 -5.74 -9.11 -7.66
N GLY A 3 -4.69 -9.55 -8.36
CA GLY A 3 -4.53 -10.94 -8.79
C GLY A 3 -3.91 -11.77 -7.67
N ASP A 4 -2.94 -12.64 -7.99
CA ASP A 4 -2.14 -13.38 -7.01
C ASP A 4 -1.63 -12.46 -5.88
N VAL A 5 -2.18 -12.64 -4.67
CA VAL A 5 -1.85 -11.88 -3.47
C VAL A 5 -1.68 -12.84 -2.29
N GLU A 6 -0.60 -12.62 -1.55
CA GLU A 6 -0.29 -13.29 -0.29
C GLU A 6 -0.59 -12.35 0.89
N PRO A 7 -1.03 -12.84 2.06
CA PRO A 7 -1.22 -11.98 3.23
C PRO A 7 0.12 -11.42 3.72
N ASP A 8 0.14 -10.15 4.11
CA ASP A 8 1.35 -9.51 4.65
C ASP A 8 1.80 -10.18 5.97
N SER A 9 0.88 -10.83 6.69
CA SER A 9 1.17 -11.53 7.96
C SER A 9 2.03 -12.79 7.78
N ILE A 10 2.07 -13.40 6.59
CA ILE A 10 2.87 -14.61 6.31
C ILE A 10 3.90 -14.40 5.18
N SER A 11 3.80 -13.30 4.42
CA SER A 11 4.70 -13.04 3.31
C SER A 11 6.12 -12.71 3.77
N LEU A 12 7.12 -13.21 3.04
CA LEU A 12 8.52 -12.83 3.23
C LEU A 12 8.84 -11.42 2.71
N SER A 13 7.94 -10.85 1.91
CA SER A 13 8.08 -9.50 1.35
C SER A 13 6.71 -8.80 1.39
N PRO A 14 6.23 -8.39 2.58
CA PRO A 14 4.92 -7.74 2.73
C PRO A 14 4.86 -6.42 1.94
N ARG A 15 3.76 -6.21 1.21
CA ARG A 15 3.57 -5.08 0.29
C ARG A 15 2.14 -4.55 0.27
N ASN A 16 1.17 -5.28 0.82
CA ASN A 16 -0.25 -4.92 0.73
C ASN A 16 -0.52 -3.62 1.51
N LEU A 17 0.12 -3.41 2.65
CA LEU A 17 0.00 -2.18 3.44
C LEU A 17 0.22 -0.91 2.60
N LEU A 18 1.22 -0.90 1.71
CA LEU A 18 1.50 0.26 0.85
C LEU A 18 0.34 0.56 -0.10
N ILE A 19 -0.34 -0.49 -0.57
CA ILE A 19 -1.50 -0.38 -1.44
C ILE A 19 -2.70 0.12 -0.62
N TRP A 20 -2.87 -0.35 0.61
CA TRP A 20 -3.91 0.12 1.52
C TRP A 20 -3.76 1.59 1.88
N GLN A 21 -2.53 2.05 2.11
CA GLN A 21 -2.24 3.47 2.34
C GLN A 21 -2.60 4.37 1.15
N GLU A 22 -2.40 3.90 -0.09
CA GLU A 22 -2.79 4.64 -1.30
C GLU A 22 -4.31 4.57 -1.57
N ALA A 23 -4.96 3.45 -1.21
CA ALA A 23 -6.40 3.27 -1.39
C ALA A 23 -7.23 4.02 -0.34
N ALA A 24 -6.74 4.10 0.90
CA ALA A 24 -7.46 4.63 2.05
C ALA A 24 -8.06 6.03 1.84
N PRO A 25 -7.33 7.03 1.27
CA PRO A 25 -7.92 8.34 0.99
C PRO A 25 -9.09 8.29 0.01
N ARG A 26 -9.06 7.37 -0.97
CA ARG A 26 -10.14 7.23 -1.95
C ARG A 26 -11.39 6.62 -1.31
N ILE A 27 -11.23 5.69 -0.38
CA ILE A 27 -12.34 5.11 0.39
C ILE A 27 -12.89 6.14 1.37
N ALA A 28 -12.02 6.84 2.10
CA ALA A 28 -12.42 7.86 3.07
C ALA A 28 -13.26 8.99 2.43
N ASN A 29 -12.93 9.35 1.18
CA ASN A 29 -13.64 10.36 0.40
C ASN A 29 -14.84 9.82 -0.40
N GLY A 30 -15.10 8.50 -0.36
CA GLY A 30 -16.19 7.87 -1.13
C GLY A 30 -15.94 7.79 -2.64
N ASN A 31 -14.68 7.86 -3.08
CA ASN A 31 -14.28 7.75 -4.49
C ASN A 31 -13.89 6.33 -4.92
N LEU A 32 -13.77 5.38 -3.99
CA LEU A 32 -13.54 3.97 -4.27
C LEU A 32 -14.72 3.15 -3.73
N ALA A 33 -15.52 2.59 -4.63
CA ALA A 33 -16.74 1.85 -4.29
C ALA A 33 -16.51 0.33 -4.14
N ALA A 34 -15.50 -0.23 -4.81
CA ALA A 34 -15.24 -1.67 -4.73
C ALA A 34 -13.76 -2.04 -4.87
N ILE A 35 -13.43 -3.21 -4.32
CA ILE A 35 -12.17 -3.91 -4.48
C ILE A 35 -12.44 -5.28 -5.07
N PHE A 36 -11.71 -5.64 -6.12
CA PHE A 36 -11.69 -6.98 -6.67
C PHE A 36 -10.40 -7.64 -6.20
N ILE A 37 -10.50 -8.75 -5.48
CA ILE A 37 -9.38 -9.42 -4.83
C ILE A 37 -9.50 -10.93 -4.87
N GLU A 38 -8.39 -11.61 -5.09
CA GLU A 38 -8.32 -13.05 -5.10
C GLU A 38 -8.45 -13.63 -3.69
N CYS A 39 -9.33 -14.62 -3.52
CA CYS A 39 -9.42 -15.45 -2.33
C CYS A 39 -9.71 -16.88 -2.80
N SER A 40 -8.66 -17.68 -2.89
CA SER A 40 -8.69 -18.90 -3.70
C SER A 40 -9.18 -20.12 -2.92
N TYR A 41 -9.01 -20.12 -1.60
CA TYR A 41 -9.28 -21.28 -0.75
C TYR A 41 -10.18 -20.88 0.43
N ASP A 42 -10.95 -21.84 0.93
CA ASP A 42 -11.67 -21.70 2.20
C ASP A 42 -10.72 -21.87 3.40
N ASP A 43 -11.20 -21.53 4.59
CA ASP A 43 -10.41 -21.55 5.83
C ASP A 43 -10.05 -22.96 6.31
N SER A 44 -10.46 -24.05 5.65
CA SER A 44 -9.85 -25.36 5.93
C SER A 44 -8.44 -25.51 5.34
N GLN A 45 -8.02 -24.64 4.43
CA GLN A 45 -6.70 -24.71 3.82
C GLN A 45 -5.59 -24.38 4.85
N PRO A 46 -4.57 -25.23 5.00
CA PRO A 46 -3.49 -24.97 5.92
C PRO A 46 -2.49 -23.96 5.32
N VAL A 47 -1.87 -23.16 6.20
CA VAL A 47 -1.02 -22.02 5.82
C VAL A 47 0.16 -22.42 4.94
N ASP A 48 0.77 -23.58 5.21
CA ASP A 48 1.90 -24.15 4.44
C ASP A 48 1.54 -24.57 3.01
N ARG A 49 0.25 -24.58 2.67
CA ARG A 49 -0.28 -24.92 1.34
C ARG A 49 -1.09 -23.80 0.70
N LEU A 50 -0.91 -22.57 1.16
CA LEU A 50 -1.52 -21.39 0.51
C LEU A 50 -0.81 -21.04 -0.79
N PHE A 51 0.52 -21.25 -0.87
CA PHE A 51 1.33 -20.95 -2.04
C PHE A 51 1.10 -19.52 -2.58
N GLY A 52 1.05 -18.52 -1.69
CA GLY A 52 0.85 -17.13 -2.06
C GLY A 52 -0.60 -16.73 -2.39
N HIS A 53 -1.60 -17.43 -1.85
CA HIS A 53 -3.03 -17.12 -2.01
C HIS A 53 -3.68 -16.81 -0.67
N LEU A 54 -4.85 -16.15 -0.71
CA LEU A 54 -5.65 -15.82 0.48
C LEU A 54 -6.71 -16.88 0.80
N THR A 55 -7.06 -16.98 2.08
CA THR A 55 -8.32 -17.55 2.59
C THR A 55 -9.14 -16.44 3.28
N PRO A 56 -10.44 -16.66 3.59
CA PRO A 56 -11.29 -15.66 4.21
C PRO A 56 -10.68 -14.97 5.43
N ARG A 57 -10.10 -15.72 6.37
CA ARG A 57 -9.49 -15.14 7.56
C ARG A 57 -8.39 -14.12 7.23
N PHE A 58 -7.54 -14.44 6.25
CA PHE A 58 -6.43 -13.57 5.85
C PHE A 58 -6.92 -12.37 5.03
N LEU A 59 -7.95 -12.56 4.21
CA LEU A 59 -8.58 -11.44 3.51
C LEU A 59 -9.16 -10.44 4.53
N VAL A 60 -9.85 -10.91 5.56
CA VAL A 60 -10.37 -10.01 6.61
C VAL A 60 -9.27 -9.37 7.45
N GLU A 61 -8.16 -10.06 7.72
CA GLU A 61 -6.96 -9.45 8.33
C GLU A 61 -6.46 -8.25 7.51
N GLU A 62 -6.31 -8.41 6.19
CA GLU A 62 -5.91 -7.32 5.30
C GLU A 62 -6.93 -6.17 5.28
N LEU A 63 -8.23 -6.49 5.31
CA LEU A 63 -9.29 -5.47 5.37
C LEU A 63 -9.31 -4.73 6.72
N LYS A 64 -8.95 -5.38 7.84
CA LYS A 64 -8.75 -4.69 9.13
C LYS A 64 -7.62 -3.67 9.05
N VAL A 65 -6.52 -4.01 8.38
CA VAL A 65 -5.42 -3.06 8.13
C VAL A 65 -5.90 -1.88 7.29
N LEU A 66 -6.64 -2.14 6.20
CA LEU A 66 -7.24 -1.10 5.37
C LEU A 66 -8.19 -0.20 6.18
N ALA A 67 -9.00 -0.77 7.08
CA ALA A 67 -9.91 -0.03 7.94
C ALA A 67 -9.17 0.96 8.85
N VAL A 68 -8.06 0.54 9.48
CA VAL A 68 -7.19 1.41 10.29
C VAL A 68 -6.65 2.58 9.46
N GLU A 69 -6.16 2.31 8.25
CA GLU A 69 -5.64 3.36 7.35
C GLU A 69 -6.74 4.36 6.93
N VAL A 70 -7.96 3.87 6.64
CA VAL A 70 -9.11 4.74 6.31
C VAL A 70 -9.50 5.63 7.49
N GLU A 71 -9.53 5.09 8.71
CA GLU A 71 -9.82 5.88 9.91
C GLU A 71 -8.75 6.93 10.17
N ALA A 72 -7.47 6.59 10.01
CA ALA A 72 -6.37 7.53 10.15
C ALA A 72 -6.52 8.73 9.20
N VAL A 73 -6.90 8.48 7.93
CA VAL A 73 -7.15 9.55 6.96
C VAL A 73 -8.36 10.41 7.35
N ARG A 74 -9.46 9.81 7.82
CA ARG A 74 -10.64 10.55 8.30
C ARG A 74 -10.32 11.40 9.52
N GLN A 75 -9.53 10.90 10.47
CA GLN A 75 -9.11 11.68 11.64
C GLN A 75 -8.19 12.84 11.24
N ALA A 76 -7.25 12.61 10.32
CA ALA A 76 -6.34 13.64 9.83
C ALA A 76 -7.07 14.80 9.10
N SER A 77 -8.18 14.52 8.40
CA SER A 77 -8.97 15.53 7.72
C SER A 77 -9.79 16.41 8.68
N LEU A 78 -10.26 15.84 9.81
CA LEU A 78 -10.93 16.59 10.88
C LEU A 78 -10.00 17.60 11.57
N ILE A 79 -8.70 17.27 11.69
CA ILE A 79 -7.70 18.13 12.33
C ILE A 79 -7.23 19.27 11.40
N LYS A 80 -7.39 19.15 10.07
CA LYS A 80 -6.96 20.15 9.07
C LYS A 80 -8.12 20.92 8.37
N PRO A 81 -9.05 21.58 9.08
CA PRO A 81 -10.22 22.15 8.41
C PRO A 81 -10.00 23.45 7.60
N GLU A 82 -8.84 24.14 7.64
CA GLU A 82 -8.76 25.53 7.11
C GLU A 82 -7.42 25.90 6.44
N ALA A 83 -7.17 25.47 5.20
CA ALA A 83 -6.12 26.09 4.37
C ALA A 83 -6.44 26.22 2.88
N SER A 84 -7.41 25.46 2.34
CA SER A 84 -7.70 25.43 0.90
C SER A 84 -8.87 26.31 0.44
N LYS A 85 -9.63 26.94 1.35
CA LYS A 85 -10.64 27.95 0.99
C LYS A 85 -10.07 29.38 1.01
N LYS A 86 -8.99 29.65 0.27
CA LYS A 86 -8.53 31.04 0.02
C LYS A 86 -8.54 31.39 -1.47
N ARG A 87 -9.67 32.02 -1.85
CA ARG A 87 -9.81 33.14 -2.80
C ARG A 87 -9.46 32.86 -4.25
N LYS A 88 -10.48 32.47 -5.04
CA LYS A 88 -10.65 33.08 -6.37
C LYS A 88 -11.06 34.53 -6.12
N ARG A 89 -10.09 35.46 -6.15
CA ARG A 89 -10.39 36.89 -6.31
C ARG A 89 -11.03 37.03 -7.69
N ASP A 90 -12.30 37.41 -7.75
CA ASP A 90 -12.76 38.16 -8.91
C ASP A 90 -11.91 39.43 -9.00
N ARG A 91 -11.25 39.58 -10.13
CA ARG A 91 -10.74 40.86 -10.61
C ARG A 91 -11.61 41.19 -11.81
N ASP A 92 -12.73 41.86 -11.56
CA ASP A 92 -13.27 42.81 -12.52
C ASP A 92 -12.44 44.09 -12.39
N ASP A 93 -11.66 44.40 -13.42
CA ASP A 93 -11.28 45.77 -13.72
C ASP A 93 -11.09 45.91 -15.23
N ASP A 94 -11.81 46.90 -15.75
CA ASP A 94 -12.14 47.14 -17.14
C ASP A 94 -11.13 48.11 -17.75
N GLY A 95 -10.59 47.77 -18.92
CA GLY A 95 -10.05 48.70 -19.92
C GLY A 95 -8.80 49.54 -19.61
N LYS A 96 -7.69 49.29 -20.33
CA LYS A 96 -7.25 50.10 -21.50
C LYS A 96 -5.99 49.54 -22.16
N ALA A 97 -6.03 49.48 -23.48
CA ALA A 97 -4.98 49.02 -24.38
C ALA A 97 -3.78 49.99 -24.47
N ILE A 98 -2.57 49.46 -24.69
CA ILE A 98 -1.63 49.91 -25.74
C ILE A 98 -0.86 48.68 -26.28
N ARG A 99 -1.01 48.44 -27.59
CA ARG A 99 -0.22 47.51 -28.41
C ARG A 99 0.93 48.30 -29.06
N ILE A 100 2.16 47.79 -29.04
CA ILE A 100 3.15 48.04 -30.09
C ILE A 100 3.93 46.74 -30.37
N PRO A 101 4.00 46.25 -31.63
CA PRO A 101 4.71 45.03 -32.01
C PRO A 101 6.05 45.32 -32.69
N THR A 102 7.07 44.48 -32.52
CA THR A 102 8.09 44.24 -33.58
C THR A 102 8.77 42.88 -33.38
N ARG A 103 8.94 42.17 -34.50
CA ARG A 103 9.52 40.82 -34.66
C ARG A 103 10.76 40.96 -35.61
N PRO A 104 11.42 39.89 -36.08
CA PRO A 104 12.72 39.36 -35.64
C PRO A 104 13.87 39.53 -36.69
N SER A 105 15.10 39.17 -36.33
CA SER A 105 16.20 38.77 -37.26
C SER A 105 17.02 37.70 -36.53
N LEU A 106 16.97 36.41 -36.87
CA LEU A 106 17.72 35.73 -37.95
C LEU A 106 19.19 36.17 -38.00
N ASP A 107 20.08 35.33 -37.47
CA ASP A 107 21.32 34.92 -38.14
C ASP A 107 21.84 33.59 -37.56
N ASP A 108 22.41 32.81 -38.49
CA ASP A 108 22.68 31.38 -38.50
C ASP A 108 24.08 31.02 -37.97
N ALA A 109 24.31 29.75 -37.63
CA ALA A 109 25.48 29.17 -36.90
C ALA A 109 26.81 29.16 -37.74
N PRO A 110 28.01 28.64 -37.31
CA PRO A 110 28.23 27.35 -36.61
C PRO A 110 29.53 27.17 -35.74
N VAL A 111 29.71 25.92 -35.26
CA VAL A 111 30.92 25.17 -34.81
C VAL A 111 31.56 25.29 -33.39
N SER A 112 31.63 24.13 -32.72
CA SER A 112 32.54 23.74 -31.61
C SER A 112 34.00 23.58 -32.11
N PRO A 113 35.11 23.57 -31.30
CA PRO A 113 35.35 22.55 -30.24
C PRO A 113 36.37 22.87 -29.09
N LYS A 114 36.54 21.88 -28.19
CA LYS A 114 37.75 21.47 -27.40
C LYS A 114 37.89 21.80 -25.89
N THR A 115 37.67 20.75 -25.09
CA THR A 115 38.51 20.13 -24.02
C THR A 115 39.50 20.97 -23.20
N THR A 116 39.49 20.81 -21.87
CA THR A 116 40.66 20.31 -21.09
C THR A 116 40.30 20.01 -19.62
N ARG A 117 40.84 18.88 -19.14
CA ARG A 117 40.88 18.35 -17.76
C ARG A 117 42.28 18.59 -17.19
N PRO A 118 42.46 18.73 -15.86
CA PRO A 118 43.65 18.14 -15.22
C PRO A 118 43.31 17.52 -13.82
N PRO A 119 44.26 16.99 -13.01
CA PRO A 119 44.42 15.54 -12.87
C PRO A 119 44.34 15.02 -11.41
N ARG A 120 44.18 13.69 -11.28
CA ARG A 120 44.63 12.91 -10.11
C ARG A 120 45.96 12.23 -10.46
N PRO A 121 46.84 12.04 -9.47
CA PRO A 121 47.60 10.80 -9.29
C PRO A 121 47.42 10.31 -7.84
N GLY A 122 47.47 9.04 -7.43
CA GLY A 122 47.88 7.74 -7.99
C GLY A 122 48.15 6.86 -6.74
N SER A 123 47.40 5.78 -6.53
CA SER A 123 47.80 4.37 -6.70
C SER A 123 48.65 3.75 -5.59
N ALA A 124 48.13 2.69 -4.97
CA ALA A 124 48.74 1.38 -4.68
C ALA A 124 47.95 0.72 -3.52
N SER A 125 47.14 -0.32 -3.75
CA SER A 125 47.51 -1.74 -3.91
C SER A 125 48.01 -2.39 -2.61
N GLY A 126 47.28 -3.41 -2.12
CA GLY A 126 47.74 -4.26 -1.02
C GLY A 126 46.69 -5.28 -0.57
N ILE A 127 46.65 -6.41 -1.27
CA ILE A 127 45.97 -7.66 -0.87
C ILE A 127 46.76 -8.29 0.28
N SER A 128 46.10 -8.76 1.35
CA SER A 128 46.52 -9.98 2.06
C SER A 128 45.42 -10.54 2.95
N ASN A 129 45.52 -11.86 3.12
CA ASN A 129 44.57 -12.83 3.64
C ASN A 129 44.92 -13.22 5.09
N TYR A 130 43.93 -13.70 5.84
CA TYR A 130 44.02 -14.54 7.05
C TYR A 130 44.70 -13.98 8.31
N SER A 131 43.96 -13.97 9.43
CA SER A 131 44.34 -14.71 10.65
C SER A 131 43.20 -14.72 11.68
N PHE A 132 42.96 -15.93 12.19
CA PHE A 132 42.11 -16.32 13.29
C PHE A 132 42.73 -15.85 14.61
N ASP A 133 41.98 -15.17 15.48
CA ASP A 133 42.15 -15.39 16.91
C ASP A 133 40.92 -14.94 17.72
N THR A 134 40.51 -15.82 18.62
CA THR A 134 39.56 -15.56 19.71
C THR A 134 40.38 -15.41 20.99
N PRO A 135 39.98 -14.55 21.95
CA PRO A 135 39.34 -15.14 23.13
C PRO A 135 38.22 -14.28 23.76
N ARG A 136 37.13 -14.98 24.05
CA ARG A 136 36.28 -14.92 25.26
C ARG A 136 36.79 -14.02 26.41
N GLU A 137 35.98 -13.07 26.86
CA GLU A 137 35.50 -12.88 28.26
C GLU A 137 34.30 -11.89 28.27
N SER A 138 33.23 -12.25 28.97
CA SER A 138 32.17 -11.34 29.48
C SER A 138 32.45 -11.15 31.00
N PRO A 139 31.73 -10.31 31.78
CA PRO A 139 30.59 -9.44 31.48
C PRO A 139 30.71 -8.03 32.10
N HIS A 140 30.04 -7.01 31.56
CA HIS A 140 29.61 -5.89 32.42
C HIS A 140 28.26 -5.33 31.99
N ALA A 141 27.32 -5.45 32.92
CA ALA A 141 26.02 -4.84 32.91
C ALA A 141 26.12 -3.33 33.13
N ALA A 142 25.06 -2.65 32.67
CA ALA A 142 24.70 -1.26 32.91
C ALA A 142 25.53 -0.21 32.18
N ASP A 143 25.03 0.22 31.01
CA ASP A 143 24.53 1.59 30.94
C ASP A 143 23.41 1.70 29.91
N LEU A 144 22.24 2.11 30.38
CA LEU A 144 21.11 2.52 29.55
C LEU A 144 21.38 3.98 29.16
N LEU A 145 21.15 4.33 27.89
CA LEU A 145 20.24 5.40 27.46
C LEU A 145 20.59 5.88 26.04
N ALA A 146 19.53 6.06 25.25
CA ALA A 146 19.44 6.83 24.00
C ALA A 146 19.82 6.15 22.68
N VAL A 147 18.94 5.25 22.21
CA VAL A 147 18.53 5.19 20.78
C VAL A 147 17.03 4.89 20.69
N LYS A 148 16.19 5.88 20.96
CA LYS A 148 14.84 5.91 20.39
C LYS A 148 15.01 6.45 18.98
N ASP A 149 14.83 5.61 17.97
CA ASP A 149 14.34 5.96 16.60
C ASP A 149 14.72 4.92 15.53
N LEU A 150 14.57 3.61 15.81
CA LEU A 150 14.62 2.60 14.73
C LEU A 150 13.70 1.38 14.94
N ASP A 151 12.60 1.50 15.67
CA ASP A 151 11.64 0.40 15.85
C ASP A 151 10.24 0.74 15.30
N ARG A 152 10.17 1.36 14.12
CA ARG A 152 8.91 1.57 13.39
C ARG A 152 8.77 0.70 12.14
N ALA A 153 9.71 -0.22 11.89
CA ALA A 153 9.76 -0.96 10.63
C ALA A 153 9.81 -2.50 10.77
N THR A 154 9.57 -3.09 11.94
CA THR A 154 9.71 -4.56 12.08
C THR A 154 8.81 -5.21 13.11
N THR A 155 7.59 -4.71 13.30
CA THR A 155 6.59 -5.41 14.12
C THR A 155 5.24 -5.28 13.46
N SER A 156 4.91 -6.25 12.59
CA SER A 156 3.55 -6.61 12.22
C SER A 156 2.85 -7.21 13.45
N THR A 157 2.64 -6.41 14.48
CA THR A 157 1.69 -6.75 15.53
C THR A 157 0.31 -6.60 14.93
N LEU A 158 -0.48 -7.67 15.00
CA LEU A 158 -1.92 -7.69 14.76
C LEU A 158 -2.55 -6.45 15.39
N THR A 159 -2.76 -5.40 14.60
CA THR A 159 -3.46 -4.20 15.05
C THR A 159 -4.90 -4.63 15.23
N GLU A 160 -5.30 -4.88 16.47
CA GLU A 160 -6.72 -5.10 16.78
C GLU A 160 -7.48 -3.85 16.35
N TYR A 161 -8.23 -3.98 15.26
CA TYR A 161 -9.12 -2.93 14.79
C TYR A 161 -10.24 -2.76 15.83
N GLN A 162 -10.35 -1.54 16.37
CA GLN A 162 -11.29 -1.17 17.43
C GLN A 162 -12.40 -0.22 16.91
N GLY A 163 -12.40 0.04 15.60
CA GLY A 163 -13.39 0.87 14.94
C GLY A 163 -14.68 0.12 14.64
N PHE A 164 -15.70 0.85 14.17
CA PHE A 164 -16.94 0.25 13.68
C PHE A 164 -17.25 0.79 12.30
N ASN A 165 -17.46 -0.11 11.34
CA ASN A 165 -17.92 0.20 10.00
C ASN A 165 -17.03 1.18 9.22
N ALA A 166 -15.70 1.18 9.45
CA ALA A 166 -14.78 2.08 8.74
C ALA A 166 -14.86 1.92 7.21
N LEU A 167 -15.12 0.71 6.73
CA LEU A 167 -15.23 0.34 5.33
C LEU A 167 -16.69 0.25 4.85
N LYS A 168 -17.63 0.91 5.55
CA LYS A 168 -19.04 0.94 5.15
C LYS A 168 -19.22 1.31 3.67
N ASN A 169 -20.06 0.54 2.98
CA ASN A 169 -20.38 0.65 1.55
C ASN A 169 -19.22 0.29 0.60
N LEU A 170 -18.12 -0.26 1.11
CA LEU A 170 -17.07 -0.83 0.26
C LEU A 170 -17.48 -2.25 -0.13
N LYS A 171 -17.61 -2.48 -1.43
CA LYS A 171 -17.88 -3.81 -1.97
C LYS A 171 -16.59 -4.58 -2.20
N VAL A 172 -16.45 -5.75 -1.58
CA VAL A 172 -15.33 -6.67 -1.82
C VAL A 172 -15.82 -7.80 -2.70
N VAL A 173 -15.33 -7.81 -3.94
CA VAL A 173 -15.64 -8.83 -4.94
C VAL A 173 -14.51 -9.84 -4.96
N VAL A 174 -14.80 -11.05 -4.51
CA VAL A 174 -13.88 -12.19 -4.54
C VAL A 174 -13.80 -12.74 -5.95
N ILE A 175 -12.57 -12.85 -6.45
CA ILE A 175 -12.23 -13.43 -7.76
C ILE A 175 -11.29 -14.64 -7.59
N HIS A 176 -11.09 -15.42 -8.65
CA HIS A 176 -10.12 -16.51 -8.70
C HIS A 176 -10.23 -17.59 -7.59
N VAL A 177 -11.47 -18.02 -7.29
CA VAL A 177 -11.72 -19.17 -6.40
C VAL A 177 -11.19 -20.47 -7.03
N LYS A 178 -10.46 -21.29 -6.26
CA LYS A 178 -10.00 -22.61 -6.69
C LYS A 178 -10.94 -23.69 -6.18
N GLU A 179 -11.55 -24.40 -7.13
CA GLU A 179 -12.44 -25.52 -6.82
C GLU A 179 -11.68 -26.73 -6.29
N LYS A 180 -12.35 -27.48 -5.40
CA LYS A 180 -11.88 -28.80 -4.97
C LYS A 180 -12.34 -29.87 -5.96
N LEU A 181 -11.49 -30.86 -6.21
CA LEU A 181 -11.78 -31.98 -7.11
C LEU A 181 -12.53 -33.13 -6.40
N ASP A 182 -13.02 -32.91 -5.18
CA ASP A 182 -13.69 -33.91 -4.35
C ASP A 182 -15.20 -34.03 -4.65
N GLY A 183 -15.73 -33.21 -5.56
CA GLY A 183 -17.15 -33.21 -5.93
C GLY A 183 -18.07 -32.68 -4.82
N GLY A 184 -17.52 -31.98 -3.84
CA GLY A 184 -18.27 -31.34 -2.76
C GLY A 184 -19.06 -30.11 -3.21
N ALA A 185 -19.60 -29.38 -2.23
CA ALA A 185 -20.23 -28.09 -2.45
C ALA A 185 -19.23 -27.10 -3.09
N PRO A 186 -19.70 -26.16 -3.93
CA PRO A 186 -18.83 -25.18 -4.56
C PRO A 186 -18.07 -24.37 -3.51
N VAL A 187 -16.75 -24.31 -3.65
CA VAL A 187 -15.86 -23.67 -2.65
C VAL A 187 -16.21 -22.20 -2.48
N GLY A 188 -16.69 -21.54 -3.54
CA GLY A 188 -17.08 -20.14 -3.52
C GLY A 188 -18.21 -19.83 -2.51
N GLU A 189 -19.21 -20.70 -2.37
CA GLU A 189 -20.29 -20.50 -1.39
C GLU A 189 -19.75 -20.57 0.04
N LYS A 190 -18.85 -21.52 0.29
CA LYS A 190 -18.20 -21.67 1.58
C LYS A 190 -17.30 -20.49 1.93
N ILE A 191 -16.53 -20.00 0.97
CA ILE A 191 -15.71 -18.78 1.13
C ILE A 191 -16.60 -17.59 1.47
N LEU A 192 -17.76 -17.46 0.81
CA LEU A 192 -18.69 -16.37 1.09
C LEU A 192 -19.27 -16.46 2.50
N GLU A 193 -19.69 -17.65 2.93
CA GLU A 193 -20.17 -17.90 4.30
C GLU A 193 -19.11 -17.53 5.34
N GLU A 194 -17.88 -18.04 5.18
CA GLU A 194 -16.76 -17.74 6.07
C GLU A 194 -16.44 -16.24 6.10
N LEU A 195 -16.48 -15.54 4.96
CA LEU A 195 -16.27 -14.09 4.92
C LEU A 195 -17.36 -13.31 5.67
N LEU A 196 -18.61 -13.75 5.60
CA LEU A 196 -19.72 -13.13 6.32
C LEU A 196 -19.59 -13.35 7.83
N ASP A 197 -19.15 -14.54 8.25
CA ASP A 197 -18.88 -14.83 9.67
C ASP A 197 -17.75 -13.92 10.20
N HIS A 198 -16.64 -13.81 9.47
CA HIS A 198 -15.53 -12.93 9.84
C HIS A 198 -15.92 -11.44 9.85
N GLU A 199 -16.84 -11.04 8.97
CA GLU A 199 -17.38 -9.67 8.93
C GLU A 199 -18.29 -9.37 10.13
N GLU A 200 -19.11 -10.33 10.56
CA GLU A 200 -19.94 -10.18 11.77
C GLU A 200 -19.07 -9.92 13.01
N GLU A 201 -17.94 -10.62 13.10
CA GLU A 201 -16.96 -10.45 14.18
C GLU A 201 -16.15 -9.14 14.05
N ALA A 202 -15.71 -8.79 12.84
CA ALA A 202 -14.81 -7.66 12.61
C ALA A 202 -15.52 -6.31 12.49
N GLN A 203 -16.81 -6.31 12.12
CA GLN A 203 -17.65 -5.13 11.95
C GLN A 203 -17.01 -4.02 11.11
N LEU A 204 -16.48 -4.39 9.94
CA LEU A 204 -15.81 -3.47 9.02
C LEU A 204 -16.80 -2.67 8.18
N GLY A 205 -18.02 -3.19 8.00
CA GLY A 205 -19.08 -2.63 7.16
C GLY A 205 -18.96 -3.00 5.68
N CYS A 206 -18.19 -4.04 5.34
CA CYS A 206 -17.96 -4.47 3.97
C CYS A 206 -19.13 -5.28 3.41
N GLU A 207 -19.33 -5.20 2.09
CA GLU A 207 -20.26 -6.07 1.35
C GLU A 207 -19.48 -7.08 0.53
N PHE A 208 -19.63 -8.38 0.81
CA PHE A 208 -18.92 -9.44 0.10
C PHE A 208 -19.77 -10.04 -1.05
N SER A 209 -19.10 -10.39 -2.15
CA SER A 209 -19.72 -11.16 -3.23
C SER A 209 -18.68 -11.98 -3.98
N ILE A 210 -19.05 -13.16 -4.48
CA ILE A 210 -18.21 -13.98 -5.35
C ILE A 210 -18.50 -13.64 -6.81
N SER A 211 -17.47 -13.39 -7.61
CA SER A 211 -17.64 -13.14 -9.03
C SER A 211 -17.97 -14.42 -9.81
N SER A 212 -18.90 -14.33 -10.76
CA SER A 212 -19.18 -15.38 -11.74
C SER A 212 -18.58 -15.06 -13.11
N SER A 213 -18.22 -16.10 -13.88
CA SER A 213 -17.74 -15.92 -15.26
C SER A 213 -18.81 -15.22 -16.13
N GLY A 214 -18.40 -14.19 -16.86
CA GLY A 214 -19.29 -13.38 -17.70
C GLY A 214 -20.15 -12.35 -16.95
N GLN A 215 -19.98 -12.23 -15.63
CA GLN A 215 -20.68 -11.21 -14.84
C GLN A 215 -20.12 -9.81 -15.11
N SER A 216 -21.01 -8.83 -15.22
CA SER A 216 -20.67 -7.40 -15.24
C SER A 216 -21.00 -6.74 -13.90
N PHE A 217 -20.16 -5.81 -13.48
CA PHE A 217 -20.36 -5.01 -12.28
C PHE A 217 -20.58 -3.55 -12.69
N MET A 218 -21.67 -2.95 -12.23
CA MET A 218 -21.89 -1.51 -12.30
C MET A 218 -21.73 -0.94 -10.90
N LEU A 219 -20.72 -0.11 -10.72
CA LEU A 219 -20.22 0.40 -9.44
C LEU A 219 -20.13 1.91 -9.47
#